data_AF-A0AAP8N8T2-F1
#
_entry.id   AF-A0AAP8N8T2-F1
#
_cell.length_a   1.000
_cell.length_b   1.000
_cell.length_c   1.000
_cell.angle_alpha   90.00
_cell.angle_beta   90.00
_cell.angle_gamma   90.00
#
_symmetry.space_group_name_H-M   'P 1'
#
loop_
_entity.id
_entity.type
_entity.pdbx_description
1 polymer ?
#
loop_
_entity_poly.entity_id
_entity_poly.type
_entity_poly.pdbx_seq_one_letter_code
_entity_poly.pdbx_strand_id
1 'polypeptide(L)'
;LGKAFGTAGAFVAGSEELIESLIQFARPYIYTTSQPPALACATLKSLELLRSEHWRREHLQALIRQFRQGAEQIGLELMDSFTPIQPIMIGDA
;
A
#
# COMPACT_ATOMS: atom_id res chain seq x y z
N LEU A 1 -2.86 -3.93 -4.70
CA LEU A 1 -4.09 -4.09 -3.89
C LEU A 1 -3.82 -4.83 -2.57
N GLY A 2 -2.85 -5.75 -2.51
CA GLY A 2 -2.46 -6.51 -1.30
C GLY A 2 -1.93 -5.78 -0.06
N LYS A 3 -2.03 -4.45 0.05
CA LYS A 3 -1.47 -3.67 1.16
C LYS A 3 -2.56 -2.82 1.81
N ALA A 4 -2.44 -1.50 1.77
CA ALA A 4 -3.42 -0.57 2.36
C ALA A 4 -4.85 -0.74 1.82
N PHE A 5 -5.03 -1.31 0.62
CA PHE A 5 -6.35 -1.62 0.07
C PHE A 5 -7.01 -2.84 0.73
N GLY A 6 -6.28 -3.71 1.41
CA GLY A 6 -6.83 -4.86 2.14
C GLY A 6 -7.41 -5.98 1.28
N THR A 7 -7.11 -6.02 -0.03
CA THR A 7 -7.56 -7.09 -0.95
C THR A 7 -6.36 -7.80 -1.57
N ALA A 8 -6.44 -8.30 -2.81
CA ALA A 8 -5.34 -8.94 -3.52
C ALA A 8 -5.28 -8.46 -4.97
N GLY A 9 -4.11 -8.56 -5.59
CA GLY A 9 -3.87 -8.15 -6.98
C GLY A 9 -3.06 -6.85 -7.12
N ALA A 10 -2.85 -6.44 -8.37
CA ALA A 10 -2.12 -5.25 -8.78
C ALA A 10 -2.83 -4.60 -9.99
N PHE A 11 -2.52 -3.34 -10.28
CA PHE A 11 -3.05 -2.64 -11.44
C PHE A 11 -2.00 -1.70 -12.02
N VAL A 12 -2.19 -1.33 -13.28
CA VAL A 12 -1.47 -0.24 -13.96
C VAL A 12 -2.51 0.81 -14.33
N ALA A 13 -2.17 2.09 -14.18
CA ALA A 13 -3.00 3.21 -14.64
C ALA A 13 -2.14 4.13 -15.51
N GLY A 14 -2.71 4.66 -16.58
CA GLY A 14 -2.03 5.52 -17.54
C GLY A 14 -2.97 5.96 -18.66
N SER A 15 -2.40 6.38 -19.79
CA SER A 15 -3.20 6.75 -20.97
C SER A 15 -3.92 5.54 -21.56
N GLU A 16 -4.99 5.79 -22.30
CA GLU A 16 -5.72 4.76 -23.03
C GLU A 16 -4.79 3.97 -23.97
N GLU A 17 -3.93 4.65 -24.73
CA GLU A 17 -2.95 4.01 -25.61
C GLU A 17 -2.01 3.05 -24.86
N LEU A 18 -1.55 3.42 -23.66
CA LEU A 18 -0.72 2.55 -22.83
C LEU A 18 -1.50 1.32 -22.36
N ILE A 19 -2.72 1.53 -21.87
CA ILE A 19 -3.54 0.45 -21.32
C ILE A 19 -3.97 -0.52 -22.42
N GLU A 20 -4.39 -0.02 -23.58
CA GLU A 20 -4.69 -0.84 -24.76
C GLU A 20 -3.47 -1.65 -25.21
N SER A 21 -2.29 -1.01 -25.28
CA SER A 21 -1.05 -1.72 -25.60
C SER A 21 -0.76 -2.86 -24.61
N LEU A 22 -0.97 -2.64 -23.31
CA LEU A 22 -0.79 -3.68 -22.30
C LEU A 22 -1.83 -4.80 -22.43
N ILE A 23 -3.09 -4.47 -22.70
CA ILE A 23 -4.16 -5.47 -22.91
C ILE A 23 -3.82 -6.38 -24.10
N GLN A 24 -3.30 -5.82 -25.19
CA GLN A 24 -3.00 -6.56 -26.42
C GLN A 24 -1.70 -7.37 -26.36
N PHE A 25 -0.69 -6.93 -25.60
CA PHE A 25 0.66 -7.51 -25.66
C PHE A 25 1.18 -8.11 -24.33
N ALA A 26 0.62 -7.75 -23.17
CA ALA A 26 1.14 -8.22 -21.90
C ALA A 26 0.72 -9.67 -21.62
N ARG A 27 1.61 -10.63 -21.93
CA ARG A 27 1.41 -12.06 -21.64
C ARG A 27 0.94 -12.35 -20.21
N PRO A 28 1.47 -11.70 -19.14
CA PRO A 28 0.98 -11.94 -17.77
C PRO A 28 -0.47 -11.51 -17.53
N TYR A 29 -1.01 -10.60 -18.35
CA TYR A 29 -2.41 -10.18 -18.31
C TYR A 29 -3.31 -11.09 -19.16
N ILE A 30 -2.85 -11.47 -20.35
CA ILE A 30 -3.61 -12.30 -21.30
C ILE A 30 -3.75 -13.75 -20.81
N TYR A 31 -2.68 -14.31 -20.25
CA TYR A 31 -2.61 -15.73 -19.89
C TYR A 31 -2.75 -15.96 -18.38
N THR A 32 -3.66 -15.23 -17.73
CA THR A 32 -4.00 -15.43 -16.32
C THR A 32 -5.51 -15.45 -16.13
N THR A 33 -5.97 -16.09 -15.06
CA THR A 33 -7.38 -16.03 -14.64
C THR A 33 -7.70 -14.64 -14.11
N SER A 34 -8.84 -14.09 -14.51
CA SER A 34 -9.35 -12.81 -14.03
C SER A 34 -9.57 -12.80 -12.52
N GLN A 35 -9.48 -11.60 -11.92
CA GLN A 35 -9.76 -11.38 -10.50
C GLN A 35 -11.18 -11.85 -10.14
N PRO A 36 -11.39 -12.60 -9.03
CA PRO A 36 -12.72 -12.96 -8.55
C PRO A 36 -13.63 -11.73 -8.33
N PRO A 37 -14.91 -11.77 -8.75
CA PRO A 37 -15.82 -10.63 -8.61
C PRO A 37 -15.94 -10.08 -7.19
N ALA A 38 -15.97 -10.97 -6.19
CA ALA A 38 -16.02 -10.56 -4.78
C ALA A 38 -14.81 -9.68 -4.37
N LEU A 39 -13.61 -10.00 -4.88
CA LEU A 39 -12.41 -9.21 -4.62
C LEU A 39 -12.42 -7.87 -5.37
N ALA A 40 -13.00 -7.82 -6.57
CA ALA A 40 -13.21 -6.56 -7.28
C ALA A 40 -14.16 -5.63 -6.52
N CYS A 41 -15.31 -6.14 -6.05
CA CYS A 41 -16.26 -5.37 -5.23
C CYS A 41 -15.63 -4.85 -3.92
N ALA A 42 -14.90 -5.71 -3.19
CA ALA A 42 -14.19 -5.30 -1.98
C ALA A 42 -13.14 -4.22 -2.27
N THR A 43 -12.42 -4.33 -3.39
CA THR A 43 -11.41 -3.35 -3.79
C THR A 43 -12.03 -2.01 -4.12
N LEU A 44 -13.14 -1.99 -4.85
CA LEU A 44 -13.88 -0.77 -5.17
C LEU A 44 -14.35 -0.08 -3.88
N LYS A 45 -14.91 -0.83 -2.92
CA LYS A 45 -15.33 -0.25 -1.65
C LYS A 45 -14.15 0.31 -0.86
N SER A 46 -13.03 -0.40 -0.84
CA SER A 46 -11.80 0.05 -0.21
C SER A 46 -11.29 1.36 -0.83
N LEU A 47 -11.34 1.49 -2.17
CA LEU A 47 -10.97 2.72 -2.88
C LEU A 47 -11.85 3.91 -2.49
N GLU A 48 -13.17 3.71 -2.40
CA GLU A 48 -14.11 4.74 -1.96
C GLU A 48 -13.75 5.26 -0.57
N LEU A 49 -13.55 4.34 0.39
CA LEU A 49 -13.21 4.68 1.77
C LEU A 49 -11.85 5.39 1.84
N LEU A 50 -10.85 4.93 1.09
CA LEU A 50 -9.54 5.59 1.04
C LEU A 50 -9.62 7.03 0.54
N ARG A 51 -10.57 7.35 -0.35
CA ARG A 51 -10.76 8.71 -0.89
C ARG A 51 -11.46 9.64 0.09
N SER A 52 -12.40 9.14 0.90
CA SER A 52 -13.23 9.97 1.79
C SER A 52 -12.81 9.95 3.26
N GLU A 53 -12.23 8.85 3.76
CA GLU A 53 -11.89 8.67 5.16
C GLU A 53 -10.43 9.03 5.45
N HIS A 54 -10.17 10.32 5.69
CA HIS A 54 -8.82 10.80 6.04
C HIS A 54 -8.37 10.41 7.45
N TRP A 55 -9.32 10.17 8.37
CA TRP A 55 -9.06 9.86 9.78
C TRP A 55 -8.13 8.65 9.97
N ARG A 56 -8.16 7.66 9.07
CA ARG A 56 -7.27 6.48 9.14
C ARG A 56 -5.81 6.88 8.96
N ARG A 57 -5.53 7.85 8.09
CA ARG A 57 -4.16 8.37 7.87
C ARG A 57 -3.71 9.22 9.04
N GLU A 58 -4.60 10.05 9.58
CA GLU A 58 -4.33 10.86 10.77
C GLU A 58 -4.00 9.97 11.98
N HIS A 59 -4.79 8.92 12.18
CA HIS A 59 -4.55 7.92 13.22
C HIS A 59 -3.21 7.20 13.02
N LEU A 60 -2.90 6.77 11.79
CA LEU A 60 -1.60 6.17 11.45
C LEU A 60 -0.44 7.11 11.79
N GLN A 61 -0.55 8.40 11.49
CA GLN A 61 0.47 9.39 11.84
C GLN A 61 0.61 9.57 13.35
N ALA A 62 -0.48 9.51 14.11
CA ALA A 62 -0.42 9.52 15.57
C ALA A 62 0.31 8.28 16.12
N LEU A 63 0.04 7.10 15.58
CA LEU A 63 0.71 5.86 15.97
C LEU A 63 2.21 5.89 15.63
N ILE A 64 2.59 6.41 14.47
CA ILE A 64 4.01 6.58 14.10
C ILE A 64 4.72 7.49 15.11
N ARG A 65 4.13 8.63 15.47
CA ARG A 65 4.71 9.54 16.48
C ARG A 65 4.86 8.86 17.84
N GLN A 66 3.81 8.17 18.29
CA GLN A 66 3.85 7.42 19.54
C GLN A 66 4.95 6.36 19.55
N PHE A 67 5.08 5.59 18.46
CA PHE A 67 6.11 4.56 18.33
C PHE A 67 7.53 5.17 18.38
N ARG A 68 7.77 6.25 17.63
CA ARG A 68 9.10 6.91 17.62
C ARG A 68 9.47 7.48 18.98
N GLN A 69 8.53 8.14 19.66
CA GLN A 69 8.74 8.63 21.02
C GLN A 69 9.04 7.50 22.01
N GLY A 70 8.29 6.40 21.94
CA GLY A 70 8.52 5.23 22.77
C GLY A 70 9.88 4.58 22.52
N ALA A 71 10.28 4.45 21.25
CA ALA A 71 11.57 3.90 20.86
C ALA A 71 12.75 4.74 21.42
N GLU A 72 12.66 6.06 21.30
CA GLU A 72 13.67 6.99 21.85
C GLU A 72 13.79 6.84 23.38
N GLN A 73 12.67 6.74 24.09
CA GLN A 73 12.65 6.59 25.56
C GLN A 73 13.35 5.32 26.05
N ILE A 74 13.35 4.25 25.25
CA ILE A 74 14.01 2.98 25.60
C ILE A 74 15.39 2.85 24.96
N GLY A 75 15.90 3.89 24.31
CA GLY A 75 17.23 3.91 23.68
C GLY A 75 17.32 3.10 22.38
N LEU A 76 16.20 2.84 21.69
CA LEU A 76 16.21 2.24 20.36
C LEU A 76 16.48 3.30 19.31
N GLU A 77 17.59 3.15 18.59
CA GLU A 77 17.94 4.02 17.47
C GLU A 77 17.18 3.61 16.21
N LEU A 78 16.22 4.45 15.80
CA LEU A 78 15.47 4.28 14.56
C LEU A 78 16.18 5.01 13.43
N MET A 79 16.15 4.43 12.23
CA MET A 79 16.53 5.18 11.03
C MET A 79 15.51 6.28 10.73
N ASP A 80 15.95 7.32 10.02
CA ASP A 80 15.07 8.38 9.54
C ASP A 80 13.99 7.82 8.61
N SER A 81 12.72 7.98 9.01
CA SER A 81 11.58 7.59 8.19
C SER A 81 10.35 8.41 8.53
N PHE A 82 9.81 9.07 7.49
CA PHE A 82 8.54 9.77 7.51
C PHE A 82 7.37 8.89 7.05
N THR A 83 7.60 7.58 6.91
CA THR A 83 6.62 6.62 6.38
C THR A 83 6.08 5.71 7.48
N PRO A 84 5.02 4.94 7.24
CA PRO A 84 4.57 3.91 8.19
C PRO A 84 5.58 2.80 8.51
N ILE A 85 6.68 2.71 7.74
CA ILE A 85 7.76 1.76 7.97
C ILE A 85 8.80 2.47 8.83
N GLN A 86 9.09 1.94 10.03
CA GLN A 86 10.05 2.52 10.98
C GLN A 86 11.22 1.55 11.15
N PRO A 87 12.32 1.71 10.39
CA PRO A 87 13.40 0.73 10.35
C PRO A 87 14.32 0.84 11.58
N ILE A 88 14.83 -0.32 12.01
CA ILE A 88 15.86 -0.45 13.05
C ILE A 88 17.02 -1.20 12.42
N MET A 89 18.21 -0.61 12.46
CA MET A 89 19.44 -1.29 12.03
C MET A 89 19.99 -2.09 13.21
N ILE A 90 20.30 -3.37 12.97
CA ILE A 90 20.94 -4.24 13.96
C ILE A 90 22.28 -4.71 13.38
N GLY A 91 23.36 -4.45 14.10
CA GLY A 91 24.72 -4.73 13.64
C GLY A 91 25.27 -3.65 12.71
N ASP A 92 26.45 -3.90 12.18
CA ASP A 92 27.14 -3.11 11.17
C ASP A 92 27.13 -3.83 9.81
N ALA A 93 27.47 -3.09 8.75
CA ALA A 93 27.59 -3.59 7.37
C ALA A 93 29.02 -4.04 7.07
#